data_AF-A0A9P7T7B9-F1
#
_entry.id   AF-A0A9P7T7B9-F1
#
_cell.length_a   1.000
_cell.length_b   1.000
_cell.length_c   1.000
_cell.angle_alpha   90.00
_cell.angle_beta   90.00
_cell.angle_gamma   90.00
#
_symmetry.space_group_name_H-M   'P 1'
#
loop_
_entity.id
_entity.type
_entity.pdbx_description
1 polymer ?
#
loop_
_entity_poly.entity_id
_entity_poly.type
_entity_poly.pdbx_seq_one_letter_code
_entity_poly.pdbx_strand_id
1 'polypeptide(L)'
;MTGTDLRPWVFDRSGAYSGTKFNIHKDPERLFRMLCGYVMMSDDELGLDTFIQHKDGKMVVIMPVNIHKPELTELELRPEPITHQRAIVCRATTCFLAKPSDAPKEAKWDRVVKFSWASSMQSPEAELLNQAEERDIKGIVGVVGYQESIVIISSLRADLQLPAMRAYGASSGKRKSTS
;
A
#
# COMPACT_ATOMS: atom_id res chain seq x y z
N MET A 1 -21.65 2.31 20.27
CA MET A 1 -21.73 3.67 19.69
C MET A 1 -23.03 4.30 20.14
N THR A 2 -23.00 5.27 21.05
CA THR A 2 -24.16 6.13 21.36
C THR A 2 -23.78 7.53 20.93
N GLY A 3 -24.16 7.90 19.71
CA GLY A 3 -23.86 9.20 19.14
C GLY A 3 -24.79 9.47 17.97
N THR A 4 -25.44 10.62 17.97
CA THR A 4 -26.37 11.02 16.92
C THR A 4 -25.66 11.56 15.68
N ASP A 5 -24.35 11.78 15.75
CA ASP A 5 -23.56 12.39 14.70
C ASP A 5 -22.55 11.39 14.10
N LEU A 6 -22.43 11.40 12.78
CA LEU A 6 -21.49 10.60 12.01
C LEU A 6 -20.56 11.52 11.19
N ARG A 7 -19.30 11.12 11.06
CA ARG A 7 -18.33 11.77 10.16
C ARG A 7 -17.60 10.69 9.34
N PRO A 8 -17.68 10.70 8.00
CA PRO A 8 -16.90 9.79 7.17
C PRO A 8 -15.42 10.19 7.17
N TRP A 9 -14.55 9.19 7.01
CA TRP A 9 -13.11 9.37 6.90
C TRP A 9 -12.56 8.55 5.74
N VAL A 10 -11.60 9.12 5.03
CA VAL A 10 -10.76 8.44 4.05
C VAL A 10 -9.34 8.39 4.61
N PHE A 11 -8.75 7.20 4.64
CA PHE A 11 -7.38 6.98 5.07
C PHE A 11 -6.57 6.46 3.90
N ASP A 12 -5.43 7.10 3.63
CA ASP A 12 -4.42 6.57 2.71
C ASP A 12 -3.02 6.82 3.27
N ARG A 13 -1.99 6.47 2.50
CA ARG A 13 -0.59 6.58 2.92
C ARG A 13 -0.07 8.01 3.04
N SER A 14 -0.78 9.00 2.50
CA SER A 14 -0.45 10.42 2.71
C SER A 14 -1.32 11.08 3.80
N GLY A 15 -2.22 10.34 4.45
CA GLY A 15 -2.87 10.77 5.68
C GLY A 15 -4.35 10.44 5.79
N ALA A 16 -5.01 11.09 6.74
CA ALA A 16 -6.43 10.94 7.03
C ALA A 16 -7.20 12.21 6.67
N TYR A 17 -8.30 12.05 5.95
CA TYR A 17 -9.18 13.14 5.52
C TYR A 17 -10.58 12.89 6.05
N SER A 18 -11.16 13.91 6.66
CA SER A 18 -12.49 13.80 7.23
C SER A 18 -13.50 14.56 6.39
N GLY A 19 -14.63 13.94 6.09
CA GLY A 19 -15.76 14.63 5.48
C GLY A 19 -16.56 15.46 6.49
N THR A 20 -17.68 16.01 6.03
CA THR A 20 -18.58 16.81 6.85
C THR A 20 -19.33 15.94 7.86
N LYS A 21 -19.38 16.39 9.12
CA LYS A 21 -20.18 15.75 10.18
C LYS A 21 -21.67 15.96 9.90
N PHE A 22 -22.51 14.94 10.06
CA PHE A 22 -23.97 15.05 9.93
C PHE A 22 -24.67 14.24 11.03
N ASN A 23 -25.95 14.56 11.27
CA ASN A 23 -26.76 13.87 12.29
C ASN A 23 -27.58 12.76 11.65
N ILE A 24 -27.41 11.52 12.11
CA ILE A 24 -28.03 10.33 11.50
C ILE A 24 -29.55 10.28 11.67
N HIS A 25 -30.10 10.95 12.68
CA HIS A 25 -31.54 11.00 12.88
C HIS A 25 -32.20 12.11 12.04
N LYS A 26 -31.45 13.18 11.73
CA LYS A 26 -31.92 14.26 10.85
C LYS A 26 -31.74 13.93 9.37
N ASP A 27 -30.71 13.18 9.02
CA ASP A 27 -30.38 12.77 7.65
C ASP A 27 -30.06 11.27 7.60
N PRO A 28 -31.06 10.40 7.82
CA PRO A 28 -30.87 8.94 7.77
C PRO A 28 -30.55 8.47 6.35
N GLU A 29 -31.08 9.13 5.31
CA GLU A 29 -30.84 8.78 3.91
C GLU A 29 -29.35 8.85 3.57
N ARG A 30 -28.62 9.83 4.09
CA ARG A 30 -27.17 9.92 3.90
C ARG A 30 -26.39 8.77 4.55
N LEU A 31 -26.84 8.26 5.69
CA LEU A 31 -26.26 7.05 6.29
C LEU A 31 -26.48 5.84 5.37
N PHE A 32 -27.70 5.64 4.87
CA PHE A 32 -28.00 4.54 3.94
C PHE A 32 -27.18 4.64 2.66
N ARG A 33 -27.09 5.82 2.05
CA ARG A 33 -26.25 6.05 0.86
C ARG A 33 -24.78 5.68 1.10
N MET A 34 -24.24 6.02 2.27
CA MET A 34 -22.87 5.67 2.63
C MET A 34 -22.68 4.15 2.77
N LEU A 35 -23.58 3.47 3.46
CA LEU A 35 -23.53 2.01 3.63
C LEU A 35 -23.67 1.29 2.28
N CYS A 36 -24.64 1.70 1.45
CA CYS A 36 -24.80 1.16 0.11
C CYS A 36 -23.54 1.40 -0.72
N GLY A 37 -22.92 2.59 -0.62
CA GLY A 37 -21.64 2.89 -1.26
C GLY A 37 -20.58 1.83 -0.92
N TYR A 38 -20.33 1.59 0.37
CA TYR A 38 -19.35 0.57 0.79
C TYR A 38 -19.69 -0.85 0.34
N VAL A 39 -20.98 -1.23 0.32
CA VAL A 39 -21.40 -2.56 -0.11
C VAL A 39 -21.29 -2.75 -1.62
N MET A 40 -21.41 -1.67 -2.40
CA MET A 40 -21.30 -1.70 -3.86
C MET A 40 -19.87 -1.51 -4.37
N MET A 41 -18.95 -1.01 -3.54
CA MET A 41 -17.55 -0.84 -3.89
C MET A 41 -16.88 -2.19 -4.14
N SER A 42 -16.07 -2.24 -5.21
CA SER A 42 -15.16 -3.34 -5.49
C SER A 42 -14.04 -3.43 -4.45
N ASP A 43 -13.34 -4.56 -4.41
CA ASP A 43 -12.17 -4.77 -3.55
C ASP A 43 -11.10 -3.68 -3.77
N ASP A 44 -10.90 -3.25 -5.02
CA ASP A 44 -10.01 -2.15 -5.40
C ASP A 44 -10.46 -0.81 -4.78
N GLU A 45 -11.75 -0.47 -4.89
CA GLU A 45 -12.31 0.77 -4.32
C GLU A 45 -12.31 0.77 -2.78
N LEU A 46 -12.43 -0.41 -2.16
CA LEU A 46 -12.27 -0.61 -0.72
C LEU A 46 -10.81 -0.54 -0.27
N GLY A 47 -9.85 -0.49 -1.20
CA GLY A 47 -8.43 -0.45 -0.91
C GLY A 47 -7.86 -1.78 -0.41
N LEU A 48 -8.49 -2.90 -0.79
CA LEU A 48 -7.96 -4.24 -0.57
C LEU A 48 -6.80 -4.51 -1.54
N ASP A 49 -5.94 -5.46 -1.18
CA ASP A 49 -4.85 -5.88 -2.06
C ASP A 49 -5.39 -6.80 -3.16
N THR A 50 -5.35 -6.33 -4.39
CA THR A 50 -5.73 -7.10 -5.59
C THR A 50 -4.52 -7.55 -6.43
N PHE A 51 -3.31 -7.20 -6.01
CA PHE A 51 -2.07 -7.60 -6.68
C PHE A 51 -1.69 -9.04 -6.32
N ILE A 52 -1.98 -9.46 -5.09
CA ILE A 52 -1.81 -10.84 -4.65
C ILE A 52 -3.12 -11.61 -4.91
N GLN A 53 -3.05 -12.58 -5.80
CA GLN A 53 -4.18 -13.43 -6.15
C GLN A 53 -4.11 -14.74 -5.36
N HIS A 54 -5.27 -15.28 -4.99
CA HIS A 54 -5.39 -16.61 -4.40
C HIS A 54 -5.86 -17.61 -5.46
N LYS A 55 -4.99 -18.53 -5.88
CA LYS A 55 -5.29 -19.59 -6.88
C LYS A 55 -4.92 -20.95 -6.31
N ASP A 56 -5.86 -21.90 -6.33
CA ASP A 56 -5.64 -23.28 -5.86
C ASP A 56 -5.00 -23.38 -4.46
N GLY A 57 -5.40 -22.48 -3.55
CA GLY A 57 -4.84 -22.40 -2.18
C GLY A 57 -3.45 -21.76 -2.09
N LYS A 58 -2.89 -21.25 -3.18
CA LYS A 58 -1.61 -20.54 -3.24
C LYS A 58 -1.83 -19.03 -3.35
N MET A 59 -0.91 -18.26 -2.78
CA MET A 59 -0.79 -16.83 -3.06
C MET A 59 0.13 -16.64 -4.26
N VAL A 60 -0.31 -15.89 -5.26
CA VAL A 60 0.49 -15.63 -6.47
C VAL A 60 0.48 -14.15 -6.81
N VAL A 61 1.57 -13.68 -7.41
CA VAL A 61 1.66 -12.34 -8.02
C VAL A 61 2.10 -12.49 -9.47
N ILE A 62 1.58 -11.63 -10.33
CA ILE A 62 2.01 -11.53 -11.72
C ILE A 62 2.71 -10.19 -11.88
N MET A 63 4.00 -10.22 -12.22
CA MET A 63 4.81 -9.01 -12.36
C MET A 63 5.88 -9.20 -13.44
N PRO A 64 6.40 -8.11 -14.02
CA PRO A 64 7.52 -8.21 -14.95
C PRO A 64 8.75 -8.76 -14.24
N VAL A 65 9.28 -9.86 -14.75
CA VAL A 65 10.55 -10.44 -14.35
C VAL A 65 11.46 -10.36 -15.56
N ASN A 66 12.73 -10.01 -15.34
CA ASN A 66 13.74 -9.58 -16.32
C ASN A 66 13.64 -8.09 -16.73
N ILE A 67 14.62 -7.31 -16.28
CA ILE A 67 14.73 -5.86 -16.56
C ILE A 67 14.92 -5.58 -18.06
N HIS A 68 15.58 -6.48 -18.80
CA HIS A 68 15.90 -6.31 -20.22
C HIS A 68 14.77 -6.76 -21.15
N LYS A 69 13.90 -7.67 -20.68
CA LYS A 69 12.74 -8.15 -21.43
C LYS A 69 11.61 -8.41 -20.43
N PRO A 70 10.75 -7.42 -20.14
CA PRO A 70 9.76 -7.50 -19.08
C PRO A 70 8.63 -8.45 -19.49
N GLU A 71 8.85 -9.74 -19.29
CA GLU A 71 7.85 -10.78 -19.47
C GLU A 71 7.10 -10.94 -18.15
N LEU A 72 5.77 -10.86 -18.20
CA LEU A 72 4.94 -11.08 -17.03
C LEU A 72 5.08 -12.52 -16.58
N THR A 73 5.62 -12.69 -15.38
CA THR A 73 5.85 -14.01 -14.79
C THR A 73 4.98 -14.15 -13.56
N GLU A 74 4.36 -15.32 -13.42
CA GLU A 74 3.64 -15.68 -12.20
C GLU A 74 4.62 -16.24 -11.16
N LEU A 75 4.63 -15.62 -9.98
CA LEU A 75 5.43 -16.05 -8.85
C LEU A 75 4.50 -16.54 -7.74
N GLU A 76 4.74 -17.76 -7.27
CA GLU A 76 4.13 -18.26 -6.03
C GLU A 76 4.79 -17.52 -4.86
N LEU A 77 3.98 -17.10 -3.90
CA LEU A 77 4.40 -16.45 -2.67
C LEU A 77 4.21 -17.40 -1.50
N ARG A 78 5.21 -17.45 -0.62
CA ARG A 78 5.05 -18.11 0.68
C ARG A 78 4.08 -17.28 1.52
N PRO A 79 3.03 -17.87 2.11
CA PRO A 79 2.00 -17.11 2.83
C PRO A 79 2.53 -16.28 4.01
N GLU A 80 3.58 -16.73 4.69
CA GLU A 80 4.21 -15.96 5.76
C GLU A 80 5.22 -14.95 5.19
N PRO A 81 4.96 -13.63 5.32
CA PRO A 81 5.92 -12.63 4.90
C PRO A 81 7.16 -12.64 5.81
N ILE A 82 8.32 -12.37 5.22
CA ILE A 82 9.60 -12.15 5.93
C ILE A 82 9.49 -10.90 6.80
N THR A 83 8.87 -9.86 6.25
CA THR A 83 8.69 -8.56 6.89
C THR A 83 7.30 -8.06 6.56
N HIS A 84 6.59 -7.54 7.57
CA HIS A 84 5.29 -6.89 7.39
C HIS A 84 5.15 -5.74 8.39
N GLN A 85 5.34 -4.49 7.92
CA GLN A 85 5.25 -3.32 8.77
C GLN A 85 3.79 -2.89 9.03
N ARG A 86 3.30 -3.14 10.25
CA ARG A 86 1.93 -2.80 10.71
C ARG A 86 1.78 -1.33 11.12
N ALA A 87 2.16 -0.38 10.26
CA ALA A 87 1.96 1.05 10.51
C ALA A 87 1.17 1.70 9.38
N ILE A 88 0.24 2.58 9.73
CA ILE A 88 -0.65 3.27 8.79
C ILE A 88 0.16 4.29 7.96
N VAL A 89 1.04 5.07 8.60
CA VAL A 89 1.88 6.07 7.96
C VAL A 89 3.33 5.59 7.92
N CYS A 90 3.69 4.81 6.90
CA CYS A 90 5.06 4.36 6.62
C CYS A 90 5.18 3.85 5.18
N ARG A 91 6.37 3.38 4.77
CA ARG A 91 6.58 2.70 3.48
C ARG A 91 5.76 1.41 3.32
N ALA A 92 5.23 0.88 4.42
CA ALA A 92 4.43 -0.35 4.47
C ALA A 92 5.11 -1.55 3.81
N THR A 93 6.43 -1.63 3.98
CA THR A 93 7.22 -2.66 3.32
C THR A 93 6.72 -4.03 3.74
N THR A 94 6.34 -4.82 2.74
CA THR A 94 5.98 -6.22 2.91
C THR A 94 6.81 -7.05 1.95
N CYS A 95 7.52 -8.05 2.49
CA CYS A 95 8.39 -8.92 1.72
C CYS A 95 7.93 -10.36 1.85
N PHE A 96 7.74 -11.04 0.71
CA PHE A 96 7.40 -12.45 0.65
C PHE A 96 8.55 -13.24 0.03
N LEU A 97 8.82 -14.42 0.57
CA LEU A 97 9.61 -15.41 -0.16
C LEU A 97 8.82 -15.86 -1.40
N ALA A 98 9.51 -15.99 -2.53
CA ALA A 98 8.87 -16.30 -3.81
C ALA A 98 9.68 -17.31 -4.62
N LYS A 99 8.98 -17.99 -5.53
CA LYS A 99 9.54 -18.89 -6.56
C LYS A 99 8.65 -18.83 -7.82
N PRO A 100 9.13 -19.23 -9.01
CA PRO A 100 8.27 -19.39 -10.17
C PRO A 100 7.07 -20.32 -9.87
N SER A 101 5.87 -19.94 -10.30
CA SER A 101 4.64 -20.71 -10.03
C SER A 101 4.64 -22.09 -10.69
N ASP A 102 5.34 -22.22 -11.82
CA ASP A 102 5.55 -23.47 -12.57
C ASP A 102 6.68 -24.35 -12.01
N ALA A 103 7.42 -23.86 -11.00
CA ALA A 103 8.48 -24.64 -10.37
C ALA A 103 7.91 -25.83 -9.58
N PRO A 104 8.68 -26.92 -9.43
CA PRO A 104 8.31 -28.04 -8.57
C PRO A 104 7.93 -27.60 -7.15
N LYS A 105 7.08 -28.38 -6.49
CA LYS A 105 6.58 -28.05 -5.15
C LYS A 105 7.73 -27.91 -4.13
N GLU A 106 8.75 -28.75 -4.28
CA GLU A 106 9.95 -28.82 -3.43
C GLU A 106 11.04 -27.80 -3.82
N ALA A 107 10.81 -27.00 -4.87
CA ALA A 107 11.76 -25.98 -5.28
C ALA A 107 12.02 -24.96 -4.16
N LYS A 108 13.27 -24.51 -4.08
CA LYS A 108 13.70 -23.51 -3.10
C LYS A 108 13.02 -22.16 -3.37
N TRP A 109 12.66 -21.48 -2.30
CA TRP A 109 12.28 -20.06 -2.34
C TRP A 109 13.53 -19.21 -2.49
N ASP A 110 13.92 -18.92 -3.72
CA ASP A 110 15.17 -18.24 -4.07
C ASP A 110 14.99 -16.75 -4.38
N ARG A 111 13.76 -16.24 -4.36
CA ARG A 111 13.43 -14.84 -4.63
C ARG A 111 12.69 -14.20 -3.47
N VAL A 112 12.68 -12.87 -3.48
CA VAL A 112 11.87 -12.05 -2.58
C VAL A 112 11.03 -11.10 -3.43
N VAL A 113 9.71 -11.16 -3.26
CA VAL A 113 8.80 -10.13 -3.78
C VAL A 113 8.59 -9.11 -2.70
N LYS A 114 8.84 -7.84 -3.01
CA LYS A 114 8.71 -6.73 -2.07
C LYS A 114 7.71 -5.70 -2.58
N PHE A 115 6.73 -5.42 -1.74
CA PHE A 115 5.80 -4.29 -1.90
C PHE A 115 6.23 -3.15 -0.99
N SER A 116 6.23 -1.93 -1.51
CA SER A 116 6.53 -0.74 -0.73
C SER A 116 5.96 0.52 -1.37
N TRP A 117 5.50 1.44 -0.53
CA TRP A 117 5.22 2.82 -0.92
C TRP A 117 6.52 3.62 -0.98
N ALA A 118 6.73 4.30 -2.10
CA ALA A 118 7.85 5.20 -2.29
C ALA A 118 7.33 6.63 -2.58
N SER A 119 8.12 7.62 -2.17
CA SER A 119 7.91 8.99 -2.62
C SER A 119 8.46 9.11 -4.03
N SER A 120 7.72 9.78 -4.93
CA SER A 120 8.21 10.14 -6.27
C SER A 120 9.43 11.07 -6.25
N MET A 121 9.77 11.64 -5.09
CA MET A 121 10.96 12.48 -4.91
C MET A 121 12.24 11.68 -4.62
N GLN A 122 12.16 10.36 -4.42
CA GLN A 122 13.31 9.50 -4.12
C GLN A 122 13.64 8.61 -5.33
N SER A 123 14.92 8.34 -5.54
CA SER A 123 15.34 7.34 -6.53
C SER A 123 14.72 5.97 -6.19
N PRO A 124 14.21 5.23 -7.18
CA PRO A 124 13.72 3.88 -7.01
C PRO A 124 14.78 2.98 -6.37
N GLU A 125 14.39 2.14 -5.42
CA GLU A 125 15.34 1.23 -4.77
C GLU A 125 15.98 0.26 -5.77
N ALA A 126 15.28 -0.09 -6.85
CA ALA A 126 15.82 -0.92 -7.92
C ALA A 126 17.03 -0.28 -8.61
N GLU A 127 17.03 1.04 -8.82
CA GLU A 127 18.18 1.75 -9.40
C GLU A 127 19.39 1.69 -8.47
N LEU A 128 19.18 1.86 -7.16
CA LEU A 128 20.26 1.80 -6.17
C LEU A 128 20.88 0.40 -6.10
N LEU A 129 20.07 -0.64 -6.22
CA LEU A 129 20.55 -2.03 -6.25
C LEU A 129 21.29 -2.35 -7.54
N ASN A 130 20.80 -1.90 -8.70
CA ASN A 130 21.51 -2.05 -9.98
C ASN A 130 22.87 -1.36 -9.96
N GLN A 131 22.94 -0.13 -9.41
CA GLN A 131 24.22 0.59 -9.24
C GLN A 131 25.20 -0.15 -8.31
N ALA A 132 24.69 -0.86 -7.30
CA ALA A 132 25.50 -1.66 -6.41
C ALA A 132 26.04 -2.92 -7.10
N GLU A 133 25.23 -3.55 -7.95
CA GLU A 133 25.60 -4.70 -8.79
C GLU A 133 26.66 -4.30 -9.84
N GLU A 134 26.50 -3.16 -10.51
CA GLU A 134 27.50 -2.60 -11.44
C GLU A 134 28.88 -2.36 -10.79
N ARG A 135 28.88 -2.15 -9.47
CA ARG A 135 30.09 -1.93 -8.67
C ARG A 135 30.62 -3.20 -8.01
N ASP A 136 30.08 -4.37 -8.33
CA ASP A 136 30.44 -5.68 -7.76
C ASP A 136 30.42 -5.70 -6.21
N ILE A 137 29.44 -5.02 -5.61
CA ILE A 137 29.31 -5.00 -4.15
C ILE A 137 28.73 -6.34 -3.66
N LYS A 138 29.54 -7.08 -2.91
CA LYS A 138 29.17 -8.40 -2.38
C LYS A 138 28.14 -8.30 -1.25
N GLY A 139 27.25 -9.30 -1.20
CA GLY A 139 26.26 -9.45 -0.13
C GLY A 139 24.98 -8.63 -0.32
N ILE A 140 24.80 -8.00 -1.47
CA ILE A 140 23.59 -7.26 -1.85
C ILE A 140 22.70 -8.16 -2.71
N VAL A 141 21.39 -7.96 -2.59
CA VAL A 141 20.38 -8.65 -3.41
C VAL A 141 20.38 -8.10 -4.83
N GLY A 142 20.37 -8.98 -5.84
CA GLY A 142 20.20 -8.59 -7.24
C GLY A 142 18.73 -8.32 -7.58
N VAL A 143 18.48 -7.37 -8.48
CA VAL A 143 17.13 -7.06 -8.95
C VAL A 143 16.79 -7.98 -10.13
N VAL A 144 15.80 -8.84 -9.94
CA VAL A 144 15.32 -9.71 -11.04
C VAL A 144 14.29 -8.99 -11.91
N GLY A 145 13.50 -8.10 -11.31
CA GLY A 145 12.49 -7.28 -11.98
C GLY A 145 11.87 -6.30 -10.99
N TYR A 146 11.31 -5.21 -11.50
CA TYR A 146 10.58 -4.25 -10.69
C TYR A 146 9.52 -3.56 -11.52
N GLN A 147 8.47 -3.06 -10.85
CA GLN A 147 7.45 -2.24 -11.45
C GLN A 147 7.23 -1.02 -10.57
N GLU A 148 7.38 0.16 -11.17
CA GLU A 148 7.04 1.41 -10.52
C GLU A 148 5.55 1.70 -10.66
N SER A 149 5.03 2.50 -9.72
CA SER A 149 3.72 3.15 -9.84
C SER A 149 2.56 2.18 -10.06
N ILE A 150 2.58 1.03 -9.38
CA ILE A 150 1.46 0.08 -9.37
C ILE A 150 0.16 0.79 -8.93
N VAL A 151 0.26 1.67 -7.93
CA VAL A 151 -0.81 2.58 -7.49
C VAL A 151 -0.21 3.94 -7.16
N ILE A 152 -0.87 5.02 -7.60
CA ILE A 152 -0.47 6.40 -7.29
C ILE A 152 -1.57 7.05 -6.45
N ILE A 153 -1.18 7.67 -5.32
CA ILE A 153 -2.12 8.29 -4.38
C ILE A 153 -2.93 9.41 -5.02
N SER A 154 -2.34 10.17 -5.96
CA SER A 154 -3.08 11.19 -6.71
C SER A 154 -4.21 10.59 -7.54
N SER A 155 -4.01 9.41 -8.13
CA SER A 155 -5.04 8.70 -8.89
C SER A 155 -6.16 8.20 -7.99
N LEU A 156 -5.81 7.64 -6.81
CA LEU A 156 -6.81 7.25 -5.80
C LEU A 156 -7.67 8.42 -5.30
N ARG A 157 -7.21 9.66 -5.47
CA ARG A 157 -7.88 10.87 -5.01
C ARG A 157 -8.54 11.68 -6.13
N ALA A 158 -8.42 11.26 -7.39
CA ALA A 158 -8.85 12.08 -8.52
C ALA A 158 -10.33 12.50 -8.41
N ASP A 159 -11.18 11.61 -7.89
CA ASP A 159 -12.61 11.84 -7.73
C ASP A 159 -13.01 12.39 -6.34
N LEU A 160 -12.04 12.58 -5.44
CA LEU A 160 -12.30 13.10 -4.09
C LEU A 160 -12.11 14.61 -4.04
N GLN A 161 -13.19 15.33 -3.76
CA GLN A 161 -13.12 16.74 -3.38
C GLN A 161 -12.65 16.88 -1.92
N LEU A 162 -11.33 16.76 -1.72
CA LEU A 162 -10.74 16.85 -0.40
C LEU A 162 -10.57 18.33 0.02
N PRO A 163 -11.03 18.73 1.21
CA PRO A 163 -10.67 20.03 1.76
C PRO A 163 -9.14 20.11 1.98
N ALA A 164 -8.58 21.32 1.98
CA ALA A 164 -7.17 21.54 2.24
C ALA A 164 -6.71 20.80 3.51
N MET A 165 -5.54 20.17 3.45
CA MET A 165 -4.98 19.38 4.55
C MET A 165 -5.00 20.21 5.84
N ARG A 166 -5.78 19.78 6.83
CA ARG A 166 -5.67 20.33 8.18
C ARG A 166 -4.44 19.70 8.82
N ALA A 167 -3.34 20.45 8.85
CA ALA A 167 -2.19 20.09 9.66
C ALA A 167 -2.65 19.96 11.12
N TYR A 168 -2.59 18.76 11.68
CA TYR A 168 -2.66 18.61 13.13
C TYR A 168 -1.34 19.15 13.69
N GLY A 169 -1.37 20.43 14.08
CA GLY A 169 -0.25 21.05 14.77
C GLY A 169 0.01 20.30 16.07
N ALA A 170 1.24 19.81 16.24
CA ALA A 170 1.74 19.49 17.57
C ALA A 170 1.57 20.76 18.41
N SER A 171 0.71 20.71 19.43
CA SER A 171 0.53 21.82 20.35
C SER A 171 1.87 22.06 21.05
N SER A 172 2.58 23.13 20.66
CA SER A 172 3.74 23.62 21.40
C SER A 172 3.24 24.19 22.72
N GLY A 173 3.29 23.37 23.76
CA GLY A 173 3.06 23.82 25.13
C GLY A 173 4.09 24.89 25.49
N LYS A 174 3.66 26.15 25.56
CA LYS A 174 4.46 27.22 26.17
C LYS A 174 4.67 26.88 27.65
N ARG A 175 5.88 26.46 28.03
CA ARG A 175 6.33 26.54 29.43
C ARG A 175 6.44 28.03 29.79
N LYS A 176 5.64 28.48 30.75
CA LYS A 176 5.84 29.77 31.43
C LYS A 176 7.13 29.64 32.26
N SER A 177 8.14 30.47 31.97
CA SER A 177 9.24 30.72 32.89
C SER A 177 8.84 31.84 33.84
N THR A 178 8.76 31.52 35.12
CA THR A 178 8.74 32.49 36.21
C THR A 178 10.18 32.92 36.52
N SER A 179 10.46 34.21 36.40
CA SER A 179 11.42 34.94 37.24
C SER A 179 10.80 36.30 37.54
#